data_AF-A0A3D5DGB6-F1
#
_entry.id   AF-A0A3D5DGB6-F1
#
_cell.length_a   1.000
_cell.length_b   1.000
_cell.length_c   1.000
_cell.angle_alpha   90.00
_cell.angle_beta   90.00
_cell.angle_gamma   90.00
#
_symmetry.space_group_name_H-M   'P 1'
#
loop_
_entity.id
_entity.type
_entity.pdbx_description
1 polymer ?
#
loop_
_entity_poly.entity_id
_entity_poly.type
_entity_poly.pdbx_seq_one_letter_code
_entity_poly.pdbx_strand_id
1 'polypeptide(L)'
;MASVRRRIGSYLEEDKFPGLRDAIGELLSDIADTTSTESRIAKFCNRFPNDKSHRWVRDLAVEILHNTYPERYPLMCRWVWDQKTNTGVLREIWFADDTDHITIDVPSNYATFLMLREELSQFLTHNGVFNDVMMYVDLICAQVYADYICAQGGSYLRADFSSPDDPMQHARRLLGLDGVRAGTDRTRLKAIDGQAYVIEENPDLIE
;
A
#
# COMPACT_ATOMS: atom_id res chain seq x y z
N MET A 1 -7.26 -2.81 7.79
CA MET A 1 -7.22 -3.53 6.49
C MET A 1 -6.10 -4.57 6.58
N ALA A 2 -6.37 -5.86 6.34
CA ALA A 2 -5.29 -6.86 6.30
C ALA A 2 -4.52 -6.71 5.00
N SER A 3 -3.19 -6.60 5.06
CA SER A 3 -2.34 -6.42 3.88
C SER A 3 -2.49 -7.58 2.88
N VAL A 4 -2.32 -7.27 1.60
CA VAL A 4 -2.34 -8.21 0.47
C VAL A 4 -1.52 -9.48 0.76
N ARG A 5 -0.35 -9.33 1.41
CA ARG A 5 0.53 -10.44 1.82
C ARG A 5 -0.17 -11.54 2.62
N ARG A 6 -1.18 -11.22 3.43
CA ARG A 6 -1.90 -12.22 4.23
C ARG A 6 -2.92 -13.03 3.42
N ARG A 7 -3.22 -12.63 2.19
CA ARG A 7 -4.30 -13.21 1.36
C ARG A 7 -3.79 -13.89 0.10
N ILE A 8 -2.62 -13.47 -0.39
CA ILE A 8 -2.02 -14.04 -1.61
C ILE A 8 -1.43 -15.44 -1.40
N GLY A 9 -1.19 -15.87 -0.16
CA GLY A 9 -0.46 -17.11 0.14
C GLY A 9 -0.95 -18.36 -0.61
N SER A 10 -2.27 -18.58 -0.68
CA SER A 10 -2.85 -19.72 -1.41
C SER A 10 -2.60 -19.70 -2.93
N TYR A 11 -2.24 -18.56 -3.51
CA TYR A 11 -1.91 -18.41 -4.93
C TYR A 11 -0.41 -18.61 -5.22
N LEU A 12 0.39 -18.82 -4.17
CA LEU A 12 1.80 -19.19 -4.26
C LEU A 12 2.00 -20.72 -4.27
N GLU A 13 0.92 -21.49 -4.15
CA GLU A 13 0.91 -22.95 -4.28
C GLU A 13 1.25 -23.37 -5.72
N GLU A 14 1.88 -24.53 -5.89
CA GLU A 14 2.44 -25.01 -7.15
C GLU A 14 1.40 -25.08 -8.30
N ASP A 15 0.15 -25.38 -7.99
CA ASP A 15 -0.95 -25.48 -8.95
C ASP A 15 -1.46 -24.11 -9.46
N LYS A 16 -1.34 -23.05 -8.66
CA LYS A 16 -1.85 -21.70 -8.99
C LYS A 16 -0.76 -20.70 -9.34
N PHE A 17 0.46 -20.94 -8.87
CA PHE A 17 1.59 -20.05 -9.08
C PHE A 17 1.89 -19.77 -10.56
N PRO A 18 1.82 -20.74 -11.50
CA PRO A 18 2.02 -20.46 -12.91
C PRO A 18 1.03 -19.42 -13.46
N GLY A 19 -0.25 -19.54 -13.09
CA GLY A 19 -1.28 -18.58 -13.50
C GLY A 19 -1.07 -17.18 -12.92
N LEU A 20 -0.63 -17.10 -11.65
CA LEU A 20 -0.25 -15.84 -11.02
C LEU A 20 0.96 -15.20 -11.72
N ARG A 21 2.02 -15.98 -11.98
CA ARG A 21 3.23 -15.52 -12.69
C ARG A 21 2.88 -14.95 -14.06
N ASP A 22 2.05 -15.65 -14.83
CA ASP A 22 1.66 -15.20 -16.17
C ASP A 22 0.83 -13.92 -16.09
N ALA A 23 -0.08 -13.81 -15.11
CA ALA A 23 -0.84 -12.58 -14.85
C ALA A 23 0.07 -11.39 -14.49
N ILE A 24 1.09 -11.62 -13.65
CA ILE A 24 2.10 -10.60 -13.30
C ILE A 24 2.92 -10.21 -14.53
N GLY A 25 3.31 -11.17 -15.37
CA GLY A 25 4.02 -10.92 -16.63
C GLY A 25 3.22 -10.03 -17.58
N GLU A 26 1.91 -10.28 -17.71
CA GLU A 26 1.00 -9.43 -18.48
C GLU A 26 0.83 -8.04 -17.85
N LEU A 27 0.73 -7.95 -16.53
CA LEU A 27 0.63 -6.68 -15.82
C LEU A 27 1.86 -5.78 -16.03
N LEU A 28 3.05 -6.38 -16.02
CA LEU A 28 4.33 -5.70 -16.22
C LEU A 28 4.74 -5.58 -17.69
N SER A 29 3.95 -6.12 -18.61
CA SER A 29 4.22 -5.99 -20.05
C SER A 29 4.12 -4.51 -20.47
N ASP A 30 5.10 -4.06 -21.24
CA ASP A 30 5.24 -2.67 -21.69
C ASP A 30 5.13 -1.63 -20.54
N ILE A 31 5.79 -1.90 -19.41
CA ILE A 31 5.71 -1.09 -18.19
C ILE A 31 6.07 0.40 -18.39
N ALA A 32 6.75 0.75 -19.49
CA ALA A 32 7.07 2.12 -19.83
C ALA A 32 5.85 2.91 -20.37
N ASP A 33 4.93 2.24 -21.06
CA ASP A 33 3.66 2.83 -21.50
C ASP A 33 2.70 2.95 -20.32
N THR A 34 2.38 4.17 -19.90
CA THR A 34 1.44 4.43 -18.81
C THR A 34 0.00 4.63 -19.30
N THR A 35 -0.23 4.73 -20.62
CA THR A 35 -1.57 4.96 -21.19
C THR A 35 -2.47 3.72 -21.10
N SER A 36 -1.86 2.53 -21.00
CA SER A 36 -2.54 1.25 -20.86
C SER A 36 -2.69 0.75 -19.42
N THR A 37 -2.28 1.56 -18.42
CA THR A 37 -2.24 1.18 -16.99
C THR A 37 -3.56 0.59 -16.49
N GLU A 38 -4.65 1.27 -16.74
CA GLU A 38 -6.00 0.88 -16.30
C GLU A 38 -6.42 -0.43 -16.94
N SER A 39 -6.14 -0.60 -18.24
CA SER A 39 -6.47 -1.83 -18.96
C SER A 39 -5.68 -3.02 -18.41
N ARG A 40 -4.39 -2.83 -18.09
CA ARG A 40 -3.53 -3.89 -17.52
C ARG A 40 -3.97 -4.26 -16.10
N ILE A 41 -4.29 -3.27 -15.26
CA ILE A 41 -4.84 -3.53 -13.92
C ILE A 41 -6.17 -4.30 -14.03
N ALA A 42 -7.05 -3.91 -14.95
CA ALA A 42 -8.32 -4.59 -15.17
C ALA A 42 -8.13 -6.04 -15.66
N LYS A 43 -7.23 -6.27 -16.62
CA LYS A 43 -6.85 -7.60 -17.11
C LYS A 43 -6.31 -8.48 -15.98
N PHE A 44 -5.43 -7.94 -15.15
CA PHE A 44 -4.90 -8.63 -13.97
C PHE A 44 -6.02 -9.02 -13.00
N CYS A 45 -6.89 -8.08 -12.63
CA CYS A 45 -8.02 -8.35 -11.73
C CYS A 45 -8.97 -9.43 -12.29
N ASN A 46 -9.18 -9.46 -13.61
CA ASN A 46 -10.02 -10.46 -14.27
C ASN A 46 -9.46 -11.90 -14.21
N ARG A 47 -8.21 -12.09 -13.79
CA ARG A 47 -7.62 -13.43 -13.54
C ARG A 47 -8.08 -14.04 -12.21
N PHE A 48 -8.76 -13.28 -11.36
CA PHE A 48 -9.21 -13.69 -10.03
C PHE A 48 -10.74 -13.67 -9.92
N PRO A 49 -11.33 -14.41 -8.97
CA PRO A 49 -12.78 -14.33 -8.72
C PRO A 49 -13.22 -12.90 -8.38
N ASN A 50 -14.31 -12.44 -9.01
CA ASN A 50 -14.86 -11.12 -8.75
C ASN A 50 -15.83 -11.15 -7.55
N ASP A 51 -15.28 -11.20 -6.34
CA ASP A 51 -16.05 -11.22 -5.10
C ASP A 51 -15.46 -10.29 -4.01
N LYS A 52 -16.19 -10.17 -2.88
CA LYS A 52 -15.77 -9.31 -1.76
C LYS A 52 -14.47 -9.77 -1.09
N SER A 53 -14.16 -11.06 -1.14
CA SER A 53 -12.97 -11.67 -0.53
C SER A 53 -11.70 -11.36 -1.32
N HIS A 54 -11.83 -11.12 -2.64
CA HIS A 54 -10.77 -10.80 -3.58
C HIS A 54 -10.59 -9.30 -3.87
N ARG A 55 -11.26 -8.41 -3.12
CA ARG A 55 -11.08 -6.95 -3.28
C ARG A 55 -9.63 -6.46 -3.17
N TRP A 56 -8.77 -7.23 -2.50
CA TRP A 56 -7.34 -6.94 -2.34
C TRP A 56 -6.53 -7.14 -3.63
N VAL A 57 -7.06 -7.84 -4.64
CA VAL A 57 -6.35 -8.13 -5.90
C VAL A 57 -5.98 -6.86 -6.65
N ARG A 58 -6.85 -5.84 -6.62
CA ARG A 58 -6.52 -4.52 -7.18
C ARG A 58 -5.33 -3.90 -6.45
N ASP A 59 -5.35 -3.93 -5.12
CA ASP A 59 -4.25 -3.39 -4.30
C ASP A 59 -2.95 -4.15 -4.59
N LEU A 60 -2.99 -5.47 -4.80
CA LEU A 60 -1.81 -6.24 -5.23
C LEU A 60 -1.26 -5.74 -6.57
N ALA A 61 -2.14 -5.54 -7.58
CA ALA A 61 -1.71 -5.11 -8.89
C ALA A 61 -0.98 -3.77 -8.85
N VAL A 62 -1.54 -2.80 -8.13
CA VAL A 62 -0.94 -1.47 -8.01
C VAL A 62 0.30 -1.45 -7.12
N GLU A 63 0.35 -2.30 -6.07
CA GLU A 63 1.55 -2.50 -5.26
C GLU A 63 2.69 -3.08 -6.11
N ILE A 64 2.42 -4.05 -6.98
CA ILE A 64 3.41 -4.62 -7.90
C ILE A 64 3.95 -3.53 -8.84
N LEU A 65 3.06 -2.75 -9.47
CA LEU A 65 3.47 -1.68 -10.38
C LEU A 65 4.33 -0.63 -9.69
N HIS A 66 3.88 -0.13 -8.54
CA HIS A 66 4.59 0.88 -7.77
C HIS A 66 5.95 0.39 -7.27
N ASN A 67 6.02 -0.81 -6.66
CA ASN A 67 7.29 -1.34 -6.16
C ASN A 67 8.27 -1.75 -7.26
N THR A 68 7.77 -2.03 -8.47
CA THR A 68 8.64 -2.35 -9.63
C THR A 68 9.17 -1.10 -10.32
N TYR A 69 8.35 -0.05 -10.44
CA TYR A 69 8.75 1.17 -11.14
C TYR A 69 8.11 2.43 -10.50
N PRO A 70 8.56 2.82 -9.29
CA PRO A 70 7.90 3.85 -8.48
C PRO A 70 7.92 5.23 -9.13
N GLU A 71 8.89 5.48 -10.01
CA GLU A 71 8.98 6.74 -10.77
C GLU A 71 7.80 6.94 -11.73
N ARG A 72 7.29 5.87 -12.36
CA ARG A 72 6.12 5.96 -13.27
C ARG A 72 4.81 5.72 -12.56
N TYR A 73 4.77 4.81 -11.60
CA TYR A 73 3.53 4.39 -10.95
C TYR A 73 3.45 4.97 -9.54
N PRO A 74 2.57 5.95 -9.29
CA PRO A 74 2.34 6.44 -7.95
C PRO A 74 1.73 5.34 -7.06
N LEU A 75 1.70 5.56 -5.76
CA LEU A 75 1.08 4.65 -4.81
C LEU A 75 -0.45 4.70 -4.94
N MET A 76 -1.01 3.80 -5.76
CA MET A 76 -2.44 3.79 -6.12
C MET A 76 -3.32 2.90 -5.22
N CYS A 77 -2.82 2.52 -4.04
CA CYS A 77 -3.54 1.63 -3.13
C CYS A 77 -4.83 2.29 -2.61
N ARG A 78 -5.85 1.47 -2.32
CA ARG A 78 -7.14 1.95 -1.79
C ARG A 78 -7.06 2.72 -0.47
N TRP A 79 -5.99 2.55 0.29
CA TRP A 79 -5.78 3.32 1.52
C TRP A 79 -5.27 4.75 1.24
N VAL A 80 -4.69 5.00 0.07
CA VAL A 80 -4.40 6.35 -0.41
C VAL A 80 -5.68 7.01 -0.90
N TRP A 81 -6.45 6.31 -1.73
CA TRP A 81 -7.78 6.76 -2.14
C TRP A 81 -8.71 5.61 -2.54
N ASP A 82 -9.85 5.49 -1.86
CA ASP A 82 -10.96 4.63 -2.26
C ASP A 82 -12.21 5.46 -2.56
N GLN A 83 -12.45 5.69 -3.86
CA GLN A 83 -13.64 6.39 -4.35
C GLN A 83 -14.96 5.77 -3.82
N LYS A 84 -15.02 4.44 -3.66
CA LYS A 84 -16.26 3.76 -3.28
C LYS A 84 -16.65 4.02 -1.82
N THR A 85 -15.67 4.10 -0.92
CA THR A 85 -15.91 4.37 0.49
C THR A 85 -15.67 5.84 0.85
N ASN A 86 -15.12 6.63 -0.08
CA ASN A 86 -14.73 8.03 0.10
C ASN A 86 -13.73 8.23 1.27
N THR A 87 -12.79 7.28 1.41
CA THR A 87 -11.80 7.24 2.49
C THR A 87 -10.39 7.15 1.92
N GLY A 88 -9.41 7.49 2.75
CA GLY A 88 -7.98 7.34 2.46
C GLY A 88 -7.23 8.66 2.66
N VAL A 89 -5.93 8.67 2.41
CA VAL A 89 -5.07 9.88 2.50
C VAL A 89 -5.71 11.09 1.84
N LEU A 90 -6.24 10.93 0.61
CA LEU A 90 -6.81 12.04 -0.15
C LEU A 90 -8.01 12.69 0.58
N ARG A 91 -8.78 11.93 1.38
CA ARG A 91 -9.86 12.47 2.21
C ARG A 91 -9.32 13.33 3.35
N GLU A 92 -8.28 12.84 4.02
CA GLU A 92 -7.73 13.47 5.23
C GLU A 92 -6.99 14.78 4.95
N ILE A 93 -6.38 14.90 3.76
CA ILE A 93 -5.69 16.12 3.35
C ILE A 93 -6.59 17.08 2.55
N TRP A 94 -7.86 16.70 2.32
CA TRP A 94 -8.78 17.50 1.52
C TRP A 94 -9.14 18.80 2.24
N PHE A 95 -8.90 19.93 1.57
CA PHE A 95 -9.21 21.24 2.11
C PHE A 95 -10.55 21.76 1.57
N ALA A 96 -11.55 21.89 2.44
CA ALA A 96 -12.86 22.46 2.15
C ALA A 96 -13.48 23.07 3.43
N ASP A 97 -14.46 23.97 3.28
CA ASP A 97 -15.12 24.64 4.42
C ASP A 97 -15.96 23.69 5.30
N ASP A 98 -16.42 22.56 4.75
CA ASP A 98 -17.17 21.50 5.46
C ASP A 98 -16.75 20.10 4.97
N THR A 99 -15.54 19.68 5.35
CA THR A 99 -14.96 18.41 4.88
C THR A 99 -15.70 17.17 5.41
N ASP A 100 -16.43 17.27 6.53
CA ASP A 100 -17.08 16.11 7.16
C ASP A 100 -18.37 15.68 6.43
N HIS A 101 -19.04 16.61 5.74
CA HIS A 101 -20.33 16.35 5.09
C HIS A 101 -20.27 16.28 3.56
N ILE A 102 -19.09 16.47 2.96
CA ILE A 102 -18.93 16.34 1.51
C ILE A 102 -18.66 14.89 1.07
N THR A 103 -19.06 14.57 -0.15
CA THR A 103 -18.53 13.41 -0.89
C THR A 103 -17.58 13.95 -1.94
N ILE A 104 -16.32 13.52 -1.89
CA ILE A 104 -15.32 13.94 -2.86
C ILE A 104 -15.54 13.15 -4.15
N ASP A 105 -15.94 13.83 -5.23
CA ASP A 105 -16.19 13.24 -6.55
C ASP A 105 -14.91 13.21 -7.40
N VAL A 106 -13.95 12.40 -6.96
CA VAL A 106 -12.66 12.20 -7.63
C VAL A 106 -12.50 10.73 -8.02
N PRO A 107 -12.22 10.41 -9.29
CA PRO A 107 -12.07 9.02 -9.72
C PRO A 107 -10.83 8.36 -9.10
N SER A 108 -10.86 7.04 -8.91
CA SER A 108 -9.69 6.24 -8.48
C SER A 108 -8.96 5.63 -9.69
N ASN A 109 -8.30 6.47 -10.49
CA ASN A 109 -7.55 6.09 -11.71
C ASN A 109 -6.10 6.60 -11.67
N TYR A 110 -5.26 6.17 -12.63
CA TYR A 110 -3.83 6.52 -12.66
C TYR A 110 -3.60 8.03 -12.65
N ALA A 111 -4.37 8.76 -13.45
CA ALA A 111 -4.27 10.22 -13.54
C ALA A 111 -4.51 10.92 -12.19
N THR A 112 -5.52 10.49 -11.42
CA THR A 112 -5.77 11.03 -10.08
C THR A 112 -4.57 10.85 -9.16
N PHE A 113 -4.02 9.65 -9.09
CA PHE A 113 -2.87 9.39 -8.20
C PHE A 113 -1.60 10.08 -8.68
N LEU A 114 -1.45 10.27 -10.00
CA LEU A 114 -0.35 11.03 -10.56
C LEU A 114 -0.42 12.52 -10.16
N MET A 115 -1.62 13.12 -10.26
CA MET A 115 -1.86 14.49 -9.81
C MET A 115 -1.64 14.64 -8.29
N LEU A 116 -2.17 13.72 -7.49
CA LEU A 116 -1.94 13.70 -6.04
C LEU A 116 -0.43 13.64 -5.72
N ARG A 117 0.33 12.78 -6.39
CA ARG A 117 1.78 12.69 -6.22
C ARG A 117 2.47 13.99 -6.61
N GLU A 118 2.04 14.64 -7.69
CA GLU A 118 2.58 15.92 -8.12
C GLU A 118 2.36 17.01 -7.07
N GLU A 119 1.13 17.17 -6.57
CA GLU A 119 0.80 18.16 -5.53
C GLU A 119 1.59 17.92 -4.24
N LEU A 120 1.69 16.67 -3.79
CA LEU A 120 2.49 16.32 -2.60
C LEU A 120 3.99 16.54 -2.83
N SER A 121 4.49 16.28 -4.04
CA SER A 121 5.89 16.54 -4.40
C SER A 121 6.19 18.04 -4.37
N GLN A 122 5.27 18.86 -4.90
CA GLN A 122 5.38 20.31 -4.83
C GLN A 122 5.35 20.78 -3.38
N PHE A 123 4.39 20.31 -2.57
CA PHE A 123 4.33 20.63 -1.15
C PHE A 123 5.65 20.33 -0.42
N LEU A 124 6.21 19.13 -0.61
CA LEU A 124 7.48 18.72 -0.01
C LEU A 124 8.65 19.61 -0.46
N THR A 125 8.73 19.91 -1.76
CA THR A 125 9.76 20.78 -2.33
C THR A 125 9.69 22.19 -1.76
N HIS A 126 8.49 22.76 -1.65
CA HIS A 126 8.28 24.08 -1.02
C HIS A 126 8.68 24.10 0.46
N ASN A 127 8.66 22.95 1.13
CA ASN A 127 9.09 22.78 2.52
C ASN A 127 10.55 22.31 2.67
N GLY A 128 11.34 22.35 1.59
CA GLY A 128 12.78 22.10 1.64
C GLY A 128 13.22 20.65 1.48
N VAL A 129 12.34 19.75 1.04
CA VAL A 129 12.68 18.36 0.72
C VAL A 129 13.01 18.25 -0.77
N PHE A 130 14.26 17.92 -1.10
CA PHE A 130 14.74 17.86 -2.49
C PHE A 130 15.30 16.51 -2.92
N ASN A 131 15.72 15.67 -1.96
CA ASN A 131 16.19 14.32 -2.24
C ASN A 131 15.04 13.33 -2.05
N ASP A 132 14.99 12.31 -2.91
CA ASP A 132 14.06 11.18 -2.81
C ASP A 132 12.59 11.61 -2.63
N VAL A 133 12.19 12.71 -3.28
CA VAL A 133 10.87 13.33 -3.09
C VAL A 133 9.74 12.32 -3.27
N MET A 134 9.88 11.40 -4.24
CA MET A 134 8.89 10.35 -4.48
C MET A 134 8.73 9.41 -3.28
N MET A 135 9.82 9.01 -2.63
CA MET A 135 9.77 8.22 -1.41
C MET A 135 9.13 9.02 -0.28
N TYR A 136 9.45 10.31 -0.15
CA TYR A 136 8.82 11.17 0.86
C TYR A 136 7.31 11.34 0.64
N VAL A 137 6.84 11.34 -0.60
CA VAL A 137 5.40 11.31 -0.92
C VAL A 137 4.75 10.04 -0.35
N ASP A 138 5.39 8.89 -0.51
CA ASP A 138 4.84 7.64 0.03
C ASP A 138 4.86 7.63 1.56
N LEU A 139 5.91 8.17 2.18
CA LEU A 139 6.03 8.30 3.64
C LEU A 139 4.97 9.23 4.22
N ILE A 140 4.73 10.39 3.61
CA ILE A 140 3.71 11.33 4.12
C ILE A 140 2.30 10.76 3.94
N CYS A 141 2.04 10.09 2.81
CA CYS A 141 0.79 9.33 2.62
C CYS A 141 0.61 8.31 3.76
N ALA A 142 1.63 7.51 4.03
CA ALA A 142 1.58 6.49 5.09
C ALA A 142 1.35 7.11 6.48
N GLN A 143 2.00 8.24 6.79
CA GLN A 143 1.80 8.95 8.05
C GLN A 143 0.37 9.48 8.18
N VAL A 144 -0.15 10.18 7.17
CA VAL A 144 -1.53 10.71 7.18
C VAL A 144 -2.53 9.59 7.39
N TYR A 145 -2.39 8.47 6.67
CA TYR A 145 -3.32 7.35 6.83
C TYR A 145 -3.14 6.62 8.17
N ALA A 146 -1.93 6.60 8.73
CA ALA A 146 -1.70 6.09 10.08
C ALA A 146 -2.43 6.95 11.12
N ASP A 147 -2.39 8.28 10.99
CA ASP A 147 -3.11 9.20 11.87
C ASP A 147 -4.64 9.01 11.76
N TYR A 148 -5.17 8.83 10.55
CA TYR A 148 -6.57 8.44 10.35
C TYR A 148 -6.92 7.12 11.05
N ILE A 149 -6.10 6.07 10.88
CA ILE A 149 -6.31 4.80 11.57
C ILE A 149 -6.26 4.99 13.09
N CYS A 150 -5.35 5.80 13.62
CA CYS A 150 -5.23 6.06 15.05
C CYS A 150 -6.45 6.84 15.58
N ALA A 151 -6.92 7.85 14.86
CA ALA A 151 -8.10 8.63 15.24
C ALA A 151 -9.38 7.77 15.19
N GLN A 152 -9.58 7.01 14.12
CA GLN A 152 -10.73 6.13 13.96
C GLN A 152 -10.64 4.91 14.90
N GLY A 153 -9.43 4.37 15.11
CA GLY A 153 -9.13 3.33 16.08
C GLY A 153 -9.35 3.79 17.51
N GLY A 154 -9.03 5.03 17.85
CA GLY A 154 -9.31 5.63 19.16
C GLY A 154 -10.81 5.72 19.50
N SER A 155 -11.68 5.80 18.49
CA SER A 155 -13.13 5.73 18.68
C SER A 155 -13.63 4.31 18.99
N TYR A 156 -12.96 3.27 18.47
CA TYR A 156 -13.21 1.86 18.82
C TYR A 156 -12.49 1.44 20.12
N LEU A 157 -11.34 2.03 20.43
CA LEU A 157 -10.43 1.64 21.53
C LEU A 157 -10.59 2.45 22.82
N ARG A 158 -11.37 3.54 22.85
CA ARG A 158 -11.80 4.12 24.15
C ARG A 158 -12.60 3.11 24.99
N ALA A 159 -13.15 2.06 24.36
CA ALA A 159 -13.75 0.93 25.06
C ALA A 159 -12.71 -0.11 25.54
N ASP A 160 -11.51 -0.18 24.93
CA ASP A 160 -10.55 -1.28 25.07
C ASP A 160 -9.09 -0.80 25.38
N PHE A 161 -8.89 -0.03 26.45
CA PHE A 161 -7.65 0.00 27.27
C PHE A 161 -6.46 0.94 26.91
N SER A 162 -6.17 1.90 27.80
CA SER A 162 -4.95 1.96 28.65
C SER A 162 -3.65 1.19 28.29
N SER A 163 -3.15 1.17 27.05
CA SER A 163 -1.76 0.70 26.75
C SER A 163 -0.89 1.69 25.97
N PRO A 164 0.43 1.76 26.28
CA PRO A 164 1.38 2.62 25.58
C PRO A 164 1.83 1.99 24.26
N ASP A 165 1.44 2.57 23.12
CA ASP A 165 1.81 2.09 21.78
C ASP A 165 2.99 2.86 21.15
N ASP A 166 3.78 2.15 20.33
CA ASP A 166 4.84 2.72 19.46
C ASP A 166 4.19 3.58 18.35
N PRO A 167 4.47 4.90 18.29
CA PRO A 167 3.86 5.82 17.33
C PRO A 167 4.02 5.39 15.86
N MET A 168 5.08 4.66 15.53
CA MET A 168 5.40 4.28 14.14
C MET A 168 4.90 2.89 13.73
N GLN A 169 4.22 2.17 14.63
CA GLN A 169 3.80 0.79 14.38
C GLN A 169 2.89 0.68 13.14
N HIS A 170 1.97 1.63 12.96
CA HIS A 170 1.00 1.60 11.86
C HIS A 170 1.65 1.96 10.53
N ALA A 171 2.49 3.00 10.49
CA ALA A 171 3.24 3.38 9.29
C ALA A 171 4.12 2.22 8.78
N ARG A 172 4.87 1.55 9.67
CA ARG A 172 5.68 0.38 9.29
C ARG A 172 4.82 -0.75 8.73
N ARG A 173 3.64 -1.03 9.30
CA ARG A 173 2.72 -2.06 8.76
C ARG A 173 2.18 -1.72 7.38
N LEU A 174 1.86 -0.45 7.12
CA LEU A 174 1.35 0.02 5.84
C LEU A 174 2.40 -0.13 4.73
N LEU A 175 3.66 0.18 5.04
CA LEU A 175 4.79 0.02 4.14
C LEU A 175 5.32 -1.44 4.08
N GLY A 176 4.74 -2.34 4.88
CA GLY A 176 5.17 -3.74 4.95
C GLY A 176 6.57 -3.94 5.55
N LEU A 177 6.98 -3.02 6.42
CA LEU A 177 8.22 -2.99 7.22
C LEU A 177 8.02 -3.53 8.65
N ASP A 178 6.93 -4.27 8.90
CA ASP A 178 6.56 -4.78 10.23
C ASP A 178 7.50 -5.86 10.79
N GLY A 179 8.51 -6.26 10.02
CA GLY A 179 9.57 -7.18 10.42
C GLY A 179 10.75 -6.53 11.18
N VAL A 180 10.84 -5.20 11.23
CA VAL A 180 11.96 -4.47 11.86
C VAL A 180 11.52 -3.89 13.21
N ARG A 181 12.16 -4.36 14.30
CA ARG A 181 12.01 -3.76 15.64
C ARG A 181 13.11 -2.72 15.87
N ALA A 182 12.75 -1.54 16.37
CA ALA A 182 13.72 -0.53 16.77
C ALA A 182 14.61 -1.07 17.91
N GLY A 183 15.93 -0.95 17.76
CA GLY A 183 16.93 -1.37 18.76
C GLY A 183 17.42 -2.82 18.64
N THR A 184 17.05 -3.55 17.58
CA THR A 184 17.58 -4.90 17.32
C THR A 184 17.94 -5.05 15.85
N ASP A 185 19.16 -5.50 15.52
CA ASP A 185 19.61 -5.81 14.15
C ASP A 185 18.93 -7.07 13.55
N ARG A 186 17.94 -7.62 14.26
CA ARG A 186 17.21 -8.82 13.87
C ARG A 186 16.01 -8.47 13.00
N THR A 187 16.09 -8.85 11.73
CA THR A 187 14.95 -8.80 10.81
C THR A 187 14.08 -10.05 11.01
N ARG A 188 12.78 -9.87 11.21
CA ARG A 188 11.81 -10.99 11.24
C ARG A 188 11.14 -11.16 9.88
N LEU A 189 11.41 -12.27 9.21
CA LEU A 189 10.67 -12.70 8.01
C LEU A 189 9.41 -13.45 8.45
N LYS A 190 8.24 -13.01 8.00
CA LYS A 190 7.01 -13.81 8.15
C LYS A 190 6.91 -14.79 6.99
N ALA A 191 6.90 -16.08 7.29
CA ALA A 191 6.69 -17.12 6.30
C ALA A 191 5.26 -17.09 5.75
N ILE A 192 5.06 -17.84 4.67
CA ILE A 192 3.81 -17.93 3.90
C ILE A 192 2.64 -18.42 4.77
N ASP A 193 2.92 -19.18 5.81
CA ASP A 193 1.96 -19.66 6.81
C ASP A 193 1.61 -18.62 7.89
N GLY A 194 2.22 -17.42 7.84
CA GLY A 194 2.04 -16.36 8.81
C GLY A 194 2.88 -16.47 10.07
N GLN A 195 3.73 -17.51 10.22
CA GLN A 195 4.68 -17.61 11.31
C GLN A 195 5.85 -16.66 11.11
N ALA A 196 6.27 -15.98 12.18
CA ALA A 196 7.39 -15.06 12.14
C ALA A 196 8.68 -15.77 12.55
N TYR A 197 9.65 -15.81 11.64
CA TYR A 197 10.99 -16.35 11.85
C TYR A 197 11.98 -15.22 12.07
N VAL A 198 12.92 -15.42 13.00
CA VAL A 198 14.05 -14.50 13.20
C VAL A 198 15.15 -14.94 12.25
N ILE A 199 15.62 -14.04 11.39
CA ILE A 199 16.85 -14.29 10.63
C ILE A 199 17.99 -14.11 11.62
N GLU A 200 18.55 -15.21 12.11
CA GLU A 200 19.90 -15.18 12.67
C GLU A 200 20.89 -15.31 11.51
N GLU A 201 22.08 -14.73 11.63
CA GLU A 201 23.18 -14.93 10.68
C GLU A 201 23.46 -16.43 10.58
N ASN A 202 22.87 -17.10 9.58
CA ASN A 202 23.06 -18.52 9.37
C ASN A 202 24.22 -18.71 8.39
N PRO A 203 25.37 -19.31 8.81
CA PRO A 203 26.52 -19.52 7.92
C PRO A 203 26.27 -20.53 6.79
N ASP A 204 25.18 -21.30 6.86
CA ASP A 204 24.97 -22.50 6.05
C ASP A 204 24.20 -22.29 4.72
N LEU A 205 24.26 -21.09 4.13
CA LEU A 205 23.70 -20.81 2.79
C LEU A 205 24.76 -20.73 1.68
N ILE A 206 25.93 -21.35 1.89
CA ILE A 206 26.91 -21.62 0.83
C ILE A 206 27.21 -23.12 0.82
N GLU A 207 26.31 -23.92 0.22
CA GLU A 207 26.65 -25.12 -0.55
C GLU A 207 25.70 -25.24 -1.75
#